data_AF-A0A422N3R9-F1
#
_entry.id   AF-A0A422N3R9-F1
#
_cell.length_a   1.000
_cell.length_b   1.000
_cell.length_c   1.000
_cell.angle_alpha   90.00
_cell.angle_beta   90.00
_cell.angle_gamma   90.00
#
_symmetry.space_group_name_H-M   'P 1'
#
loop_
_entity.id
_entity.type
_entity.pdbx_description
1 polymer ?
#
loop_
_entity_poly.entity_id
_entity_poly.type
_entity_poly.pdbx_seq_one_letter_code
_entity_poly.pdbx_strand_id
1 'polypeptide(L)'
;GTNDAPALRLASVGFVMRSGTDIAVKSSDIVLLDDNFRSVQRAVVWGRTVNDNIRKFLQLQLTVNFSSVVLTFFGSFLSSTHTSPLSTVQLLWVNLIMDTLAALALATEEPSEACLGRGPVLRRAPLVSRRMWCTICTIAGYQTLITLLMERFGASWFDVAGAEGSRAHGTLVFNVFLLSVIFHMFNARKLYEELNCFEGLWERSKTFVVIVVGCFLFQVFAVEMLGSLIQVVPLRGYQWFGCVALSLLTLVFGVVSRLVPLEEPQLPEVEAEIKDMDPEARRVAMKLTTDVEVHATRQGAGLDLQFGRRLLAQAMWQQVREHHLTVKSVNAFRRARVDRDMHTSVSKDIYGRLAAAM
;
A
#
# COMPACT_ATOMS: atom_id res chain seq x y z
N GLY A 1 8.52 -27.14 -18.06
CA GLY A 1 8.50 -28.61 -18.14
C GLY A 1 8.93 -29.24 -16.82
N THR A 2 8.96 -30.57 -16.71
CA THR A 2 9.26 -31.28 -15.45
C THR A 2 10.59 -30.87 -14.82
N ASN A 3 11.59 -30.58 -15.66
CA ASN A 3 12.91 -30.11 -15.23
C ASN A 3 12.91 -28.72 -14.59
N ASP A 4 11.87 -27.92 -14.84
CA ASP A 4 11.75 -26.57 -14.29
C ASP A 4 11.08 -26.58 -12.91
N ALA A 5 10.51 -27.71 -12.48
CA ALA A 5 9.78 -27.82 -11.21
C ALA A 5 10.61 -27.42 -9.97
N PRO A 6 11.89 -27.82 -9.82
CA PRO A 6 12.70 -27.35 -8.69
C PRO A 6 12.94 -25.84 -8.75
N ALA A 7 13.17 -25.28 -9.95
CA ALA A 7 13.42 -23.86 -10.12
C ALA A 7 12.15 -23.02 -9.87
N LEU A 8 10.99 -23.51 -10.30
CA LEU A 8 9.69 -22.89 -10.03
C LEU A 8 9.39 -22.87 -8.52
N ARG A 9 9.73 -23.95 -7.81
CA ARG A 9 9.55 -24.05 -6.35
C ARG A 9 10.51 -23.16 -5.55
N LEU A 10 11.72 -22.95 -6.05
CA LEU A 10 12.73 -22.07 -5.44
C LEU A 10 12.51 -20.59 -5.78
N ALA A 11 11.81 -20.30 -6.88
CA ALA A 11 11.48 -18.94 -7.24
C ALA A 11 10.54 -18.31 -6.21
N SER A 12 10.64 -16.99 -6.02
CA SER A 12 9.72 -16.30 -5.11
C SER A 12 8.29 -16.21 -5.65
N VAL A 13 8.14 -16.25 -6.98
CA VAL A 13 6.87 -16.44 -7.67
C VAL A 13 7.16 -17.23 -8.95
N GLY A 14 6.65 -18.46 -9.05
CA GLY A 14 6.79 -19.32 -10.23
C GLY A 14 5.63 -19.16 -11.22
N PHE A 15 5.91 -18.77 -12.46
CA PHE A 15 4.93 -18.74 -13.55
C PHE A 15 5.08 -19.97 -14.45
N VAL A 16 3.96 -20.56 -14.85
CA VAL A 16 3.93 -21.64 -15.83
C VAL A 16 2.85 -21.39 -16.89
N MET A 17 3.09 -21.86 -18.10
CA MET A 17 2.08 -21.90 -19.17
C MET A 17 1.12 -23.08 -18.96
N ARG A 18 -0.12 -22.96 -19.43
CA ARG A 18 -1.13 -24.03 -19.40
C ARG A 18 -0.67 -25.27 -20.19
N SER A 19 0.10 -25.08 -21.25
CA SER A 19 0.77 -26.18 -21.99
C SER A 19 1.93 -26.83 -21.24
N GLY A 20 2.25 -26.37 -20.02
CA GLY A 20 3.25 -26.97 -19.16
C GLY A 20 2.86 -28.37 -18.67
N THR A 21 3.88 -29.20 -18.41
CA THR A 21 3.70 -30.53 -17.81
C THR A 21 3.04 -30.44 -16.43
N ASP A 22 2.18 -31.39 -16.06
CA ASP A 22 1.47 -31.42 -14.76
C ASP A 22 2.37 -31.21 -13.54
N ILE A 23 3.59 -31.76 -13.58
CA ILE A 23 4.58 -31.60 -12.49
C ILE A 23 5.02 -30.14 -12.36
N ALA A 24 5.20 -29.43 -13.48
CA ALA A 24 5.53 -28.01 -13.49
C ALA A 24 4.35 -27.15 -13.02
N VAL A 25 3.13 -27.50 -13.44
CA VAL A 25 1.90 -26.81 -12.99
C VAL A 25 1.71 -26.93 -11.49
N LYS A 26 1.87 -28.13 -10.93
CA LYS A 26 1.79 -28.36 -9.48
C LYS A 26 2.90 -27.68 -8.68
N SER A 27 4.01 -27.33 -9.34
CA SER A 27 5.18 -26.71 -8.70
C SER A 27 5.23 -25.19 -8.88
N SER A 28 4.29 -24.60 -9.63
CA SER A 28 4.17 -23.15 -9.87
C SER A 28 3.13 -22.49 -8.98
N ASP A 29 3.24 -21.17 -8.79
CA ASP A 29 2.27 -20.38 -8.02
C ASP A 29 1.16 -19.79 -8.91
N ILE A 30 1.50 -19.43 -10.16
CA ILE A 30 0.56 -18.81 -11.11
C ILE A 30 0.62 -19.53 -12.45
N VAL A 31 -0.56 -19.95 -12.92
CA VAL A 31 -0.73 -20.60 -14.23
C VAL A 31 -1.32 -19.61 -15.24
N LEU A 32 -0.63 -19.39 -16.35
CA LEU A 32 -1.10 -18.58 -17.47
C LEU A 32 -2.05 -19.41 -18.32
N LEU A 33 -3.33 -19.04 -18.35
CA LEU A 33 -4.36 -19.80 -19.08
C LEU A 33 -4.33 -19.58 -20.60
N ASP A 34 -3.74 -18.48 -21.03
CA ASP A 34 -3.68 -18.02 -22.43
C ASP A 34 -2.29 -18.18 -23.06
N ASP A 35 -1.35 -18.82 -22.36
CA ASP A 35 0.06 -19.02 -22.78
C ASP A 35 0.76 -17.76 -23.29
N ASN A 36 0.31 -16.57 -22.84
CA ASN A 36 0.81 -15.28 -23.31
C ASN A 36 1.64 -14.57 -22.24
N PHE A 37 2.83 -14.11 -22.61
CA PHE A 37 3.69 -13.35 -21.72
C PHE A 37 3.06 -12.02 -21.25
N ARG A 38 2.13 -11.44 -22.03
CA ARG A 38 1.35 -10.25 -21.61
C ARG A 38 0.57 -10.47 -20.32
N SER A 39 0.18 -11.72 -20.02
CA SER A 39 -0.52 -12.06 -18.78
C SER A 39 0.38 -12.00 -17.56
N VAL A 40 1.69 -12.21 -17.72
CA VAL A 40 2.69 -11.96 -16.67
C VAL A 40 2.74 -10.47 -16.33
N GLN A 41 2.80 -9.60 -17.34
CA GLN A 41 2.78 -8.14 -17.13
C GLN A 41 1.50 -7.71 -16.39
N ARG A 42 0.33 -8.19 -16.81
CA ARG A 42 -0.94 -7.92 -16.11
C ARG A 42 -0.91 -8.39 -14.65
N ALA A 43 -0.40 -9.59 -14.37
CA ALA A 43 -0.27 -10.09 -13.01
C ALA A 43 0.62 -9.18 -12.15
N VAL A 44 1.73 -8.66 -12.71
CA VAL A 44 2.60 -7.70 -12.02
C VAL A 44 1.88 -6.38 -11.73
N VAL A 45 1.13 -5.83 -12.71
CA VAL A 45 0.35 -4.61 -12.51
C VAL A 45 -0.70 -4.80 -11.41
N TRP A 46 -1.40 -5.93 -11.41
CA TRP A 46 -2.35 -6.28 -10.36
C TRP A 46 -1.68 -6.40 -8.99
N GLY A 47 -0.55 -7.11 -8.89
CA GLY A 47 0.20 -7.23 -7.64
C GLY A 47 0.67 -5.88 -7.08
N ARG A 48 1.17 -4.99 -7.94
CA ARG A 48 1.54 -3.62 -7.55
C ARG A 48 0.34 -2.81 -7.06
N THR A 49 -0.79 -2.94 -7.74
CA THR A 49 -2.04 -2.24 -7.39
C THR A 49 -2.58 -2.70 -6.04
N VAL A 50 -2.58 -4.01 -5.77
CA VAL A 50 -2.99 -4.57 -4.47
C VAL A 50 -2.11 -4.02 -3.34
N ASN A 51 -0.79 -4.02 -3.51
CA ASN A 51 0.12 -3.46 -2.53
C ASN A 51 -0.12 -1.95 -2.30
N ASP A 52 -0.39 -1.19 -3.36
CA ASP A 52 -0.75 0.22 -3.23
C ASP A 52 -2.07 0.41 -2.49
N ASN A 53 -3.09 -0.39 -2.81
CA ASN A 53 -4.41 -0.29 -2.17
C ASN A 53 -4.32 -0.61 -0.66
N ILE A 54 -3.50 -1.59 -0.26
CA ILE A 54 -3.19 -1.87 1.15
C ILE A 54 -2.55 -0.64 1.82
N ARG A 55 -1.58 0.00 1.17
CA ARG A 55 -0.92 1.20 1.71
C ARG A 55 -1.88 2.38 1.83
N LYS A 56 -2.77 2.60 0.85
CA LYS A 56 -3.82 3.65 0.91
C LYS A 56 -4.74 3.42 2.11
N PHE A 57 -5.20 2.18 2.28
CA PHE A 57 -6.02 1.80 3.43
C PHE A 57 -5.29 2.05 4.75
N LEU A 58 -4.03 1.62 4.86
CA LEU A 58 -3.23 1.87 6.07
C LEU A 58 -3.05 3.36 6.34
N GLN A 59 -2.92 4.20 5.31
CA GLN A 59 -2.80 5.64 5.47
C GLN A 59 -4.05 6.24 6.10
N LEU A 60 -5.23 5.82 5.64
CA LEU A 60 -6.50 6.23 6.24
C LEU A 60 -6.61 5.71 7.69
N GLN A 61 -6.44 4.40 7.89
CA GLN A 61 -6.65 3.75 9.18
C GLN A 61 -5.70 4.26 10.26
N LEU A 62 -4.42 4.47 9.95
CA LEU A 62 -3.45 5.00 10.89
C LEU A 62 -3.74 6.47 11.23
N THR A 63 -4.16 7.29 10.25
CA THR A 63 -4.52 8.69 10.50
C THR A 63 -5.71 8.81 11.44
N VAL A 64 -6.78 8.04 11.17
CA VAL A 64 -7.98 8.03 12.02
C VAL A 64 -7.65 7.55 13.42
N ASN A 65 -7.00 6.39 13.57
CA ASN A 65 -6.65 5.85 14.88
C ASN A 65 -5.70 6.77 15.67
N PHE A 66 -4.67 7.31 15.01
CA PHE A 66 -3.75 8.23 15.66
C PHE A 66 -4.48 9.50 16.12
N SER A 67 -5.31 10.10 15.26
CA SER A 67 -6.11 11.27 15.63
C SER A 67 -7.08 10.97 16.78
N SER A 68 -7.73 9.80 16.81
CA SER A 68 -8.64 9.39 17.88
C SER A 68 -7.94 9.25 19.22
N VAL A 69 -6.74 8.64 19.25
CA VAL A 69 -5.95 8.49 20.48
C VAL A 69 -5.49 9.85 21.00
N VAL A 70 -4.93 10.68 20.11
CA VAL A 70 -4.45 12.03 20.45
C VAL A 70 -5.61 12.90 20.93
N LEU A 71 -6.75 12.88 20.24
CA LEU A 71 -7.95 13.61 20.62
C LEU A 71 -8.50 13.17 21.98
N THR A 72 -8.53 11.86 22.25
CA THR A 72 -8.99 11.35 23.55
C THR A 72 -8.07 11.81 24.68
N PHE A 73 -6.75 11.76 24.45
CA PHE A 73 -5.75 12.19 25.42
C PHE A 73 -5.83 13.70 25.71
N PHE A 74 -5.74 14.54 24.68
CA PHE A 74 -5.77 16.00 24.86
C PHE A 74 -7.16 16.52 25.21
N GLY A 75 -8.22 15.90 24.68
CA GLY A 75 -9.60 16.24 24.96
C GLY A 75 -9.97 16.05 26.43
N SER A 76 -9.50 14.97 27.07
CA SER A 76 -9.71 14.75 28.51
C SER A 76 -8.97 15.80 29.38
N PHE A 77 -7.83 16.31 28.92
CA PHE A 77 -7.08 17.35 29.63
C PHE A 77 -7.69 18.75 29.47
N LEU A 78 -8.22 19.07 28.28
CA LEU A 78 -8.69 20.41 27.94
C LEU A 78 -10.18 20.65 28.28
N SER A 79 -10.98 19.59 28.34
CA SER A 79 -12.42 19.69 28.60
C SER A 79 -12.72 19.88 30.10
N SER A 80 -13.57 20.85 30.44
CA SER A 80 -13.97 21.12 31.83
C SER A 80 -14.72 19.98 32.51
N THR A 81 -15.26 19.03 31.73
CA THR A 81 -15.94 17.82 32.20
C THR A 81 -15.02 16.60 32.33
N HIS A 82 -13.73 16.71 31.97
CA HIS A 82 -12.75 15.61 31.93
C HIS A 82 -13.13 14.38 31.08
N THR A 83 -14.25 14.45 30.35
CA THR A 83 -14.71 13.40 29.45
C THR A 83 -14.13 13.58 28.05
N SER A 84 -13.95 12.49 27.33
CA SER A 84 -13.57 12.52 25.91
C SER A 84 -14.59 13.32 25.09
N PRO A 85 -14.17 14.18 24.14
CA PRO A 85 -15.05 14.92 23.23
C PRO A 85 -15.97 14.01 22.41
N LEU A 86 -15.50 12.79 22.11
CA LEU A 86 -16.27 11.76 21.43
C LEU A 86 -16.67 10.67 22.42
N SER A 87 -17.95 10.28 22.36
CA SER A 87 -18.47 9.14 23.11
C SER A 87 -17.85 7.83 22.65
N THR A 88 -17.74 6.85 23.54
CA THR A 88 -17.28 5.49 23.22
C THR A 88 -18.08 4.87 22.06
N VAL A 89 -19.40 5.12 22.00
CA VAL A 89 -20.26 4.61 20.93
C VAL A 89 -19.94 5.29 19.59
N GLN A 90 -19.63 6.57 19.60
CA GLN A 90 -19.24 7.34 18.40
C GLN A 90 -17.88 6.88 17.87
N LEU A 91 -16.91 6.62 18.76
CA LEU A 91 -15.61 6.06 18.38
C LEU A 91 -15.76 4.64 17.81
N LEU A 92 -16.61 3.81 18.41
CA LEU A 92 -16.94 2.48 17.87
C LEU A 92 -17.55 2.58 16.47
N TRP A 93 -18.46 3.54 16.26
CA TRP A 93 -19.08 3.78 14.95
C TRP A 93 -18.03 4.12 13.88
N VAL A 94 -17.05 4.98 14.21
CA VAL A 94 -15.95 5.31 13.29
C VAL A 94 -15.14 4.06 12.96
N ASN A 95 -14.62 3.38 13.99
CA ASN A 95 -13.65 2.30 13.82
C ASN A 95 -14.24 1.01 13.24
N LEU A 96 -15.52 0.75 13.46
CA LEU A 96 -16.17 -0.50 13.02
C LEU A 96 -16.90 -0.34 11.70
N ILE A 97 -17.65 0.74 11.51
CA ILE A 97 -18.56 0.87 10.36
C ILE A 97 -17.94 1.77 9.30
N MET A 98 -17.50 2.97 9.66
CA MET A 98 -16.94 3.89 8.68
C MET A 98 -15.61 3.39 8.12
N ASP A 99 -14.74 2.87 8.97
CA ASP A 99 -13.44 2.32 8.55
C ASP A 99 -13.60 1.10 7.64
N THR A 100 -14.58 0.22 7.87
CA THR A 100 -14.81 -0.95 7.00
C THR A 100 -15.32 -0.54 5.63
N LEU A 101 -16.24 0.43 5.56
CA LEU A 101 -16.72 0.98 4.29
C LEU A 101 -15.60 1.70 3.53
N ALA A 102 -14.76 2.46 4.25
CA ALA A 102 -13.64 3.16 3.63
C ALA A 102 -12.53 2.21 3.18
N ALA A 103 -12.27 1.14 3.93
CA ALA A 103 -11.37 0.06 3.52
C ALA A 103 -11.83 -0.57 2.20
N LEU A 104 -13.12 -0.87 2.08
CA LEU A 104 -13.71 -1.38 0.85
C LEU A 104 -13.54 -0.41 -0.33
N ALA A 105 -13.73 0.90 -0.09
CA ALA A 105 -13.57 1.93 -1.12
C ALA A 105 -12.13 2.01 -1.65
N LEU A 106 -11.13 1.93 -0.75
CA LEU A 106 -9.72 2.05 -1.12
C LEU A 106 -9.13 0.72 -1.64
N ALA A 107 -9.68 -0.43 -1.22
CA ALA A 107 -9.25 -1.74 -1.68
C ALA A 107 -9.66 -2.05 -3.14
N THR A 108 -10.78 -1.47 -3.59
CA THR A 108 -11.42 -1.76 -4.88
C THR A 108 -10.97 -0.87 -6.04
N GLU A 109 -9.92 -0.07 -5.85
CA GLU A 109 -9.39 0.78 -6.92
C GLU A 109 -8.71 -0.03 -8.03
N GLU A 110 -9.04 0.27 -9.28
CA GLU A 110 -8.61 -0.47 -10.46
C GLU A 110 -7.11 -0.29 -10.76
N PRO A 111 -6.47 -1.32 -11.39
CA PRO A 111 -5.07 -1.25 -11.77
C PRO A 111 -4.80 -0.16 -12.81
N SER A 112 -3.67 0.52 -12.65
CA SER A 112 -3.19 1.54 -13.61
C SER A 112 -1.80 1.21 -14.11
N GLU A 113 -1.58 1.31 -15.42
CA GLU A 113 -0.25 1.11 -16.03
C GLU A 113 0.76 2.17 -15.60
N ALA A 114 0.33 3.30 -15.04
CA ALA A 114 1.22 4.30 -14.44
C ALA A 114 2.14 3.68 -13.37
N CYS A 115 1.69 2.60 -12.71
CA CYS A 115 2.49 1.86 -11.73
C CYS A 115 3.75 1.20 -12.33
N LEU A 116 3.84 1.05 -13.66
CA LEU A 116 5.00 0.48 -14.35
C LEU A 116 6.11 1.52 -14.60
N GLY A 117 5.77 2.82 -14.58
CA GLY A 117 6.73 3.91 -14.74
C GLY A 117 7.68 4.07 -13.54
N ARG A 118 7.31 3.52 -12.38
CA ARG A 118 8.16 3.50 -11.18
C ARG A 118 8.93 2.18 -11.02
N GLY A 119 10.09 2.29 -10.37
CA GLY A 119 10.93 1.14 -10.01
C GLY A 119 10.20 0.12 -9.13
N PRO A 120 10.71 -1.13 -9.05
CA PRO A 120 10.17 -2.12 -8.13
C PRO A 120 10.36 -1.69 -6.67
N VAL A 121 9.38 -2.00 -5.82
CA VAL A 121 9.49 -1.79 -4.37
C VAL A 121 10.42 -2.87 -3.80
N LEU A 122 11.38 -2.45 -2.98
CA LEU A 122 12.34 -3.34 -2.34
C LEU A 122 11.66 -4.19 -1.25
N ARG A 123 12.14 -5.41 -1.03
CA ARG A 123 11.54 -6.34 -0.04
C ARG A 123 11.63 -5.81 1.39
N ARG A 124 12.67 -5.03 1.69
CA ARG A 124 12.92 -4.44 3.00
C ARG A 124 12.35 -3.02 3.14
N ALA A 125 11.67 -2.51 2.12
CA ALA A 125 11.06 -1.19 2.20
C ALA A 125 9.97 -1.19 3.30
N PRO A 126 9.94 -0.15 4.16
CA PRO A 126 8.90 -0.06 5.18
C PRO A 126 7.53 0.03 4.51
N LEU A 127 6.52 -0.58 5.15
CA LEU A 127 5.15 -0.58 4.64
C LEU A 127 4.56 0.84 4.63
N VAL A 128 4.88 1.61 5.67
CA VAL A 128 4.56 3.05 5.80
C VAL A 128 5.79 3.86 5.41
N SER A 129 5.75 4.54 4.27
CA SER A 129 6.87 5.37 3.82
C SER A 129 6.97 6.67 4.62
N ARG A 130 8.10 7.37 4.52
CA ARG A 130 8.27 8.68 5.18
C ARG A 130 7.25 9.71 4.69
N ARG A 131 6.91 9.66 3.40
CA ARG A 131 5.88 10.54 2.83
C ARG A 131 4.49 10.23 3.36
N MET A 132 4.18 8.95 3.52
CA MET A 132 2.94 8.50 4.14
C MET A 132 2.85 8.98 5.60
N TRP A 133 3.94 8.89 6.37
CA TRP A 133 4.03 9.47 7.72
C TRP A 133 3.80 10.98 7.75
N CYS A 134 4.39 11.73 6.82
CA CYS A 134 4.15 13.17 6.72
C CYS A 134 2.68 13.48 6.49
N THR A 135 2.02 12.76 5.58
CA THR A 135 0.59 12.91 5.31
C THR A 135 -0.27 12.53 6.51
N ILE A 136 0.05 11.41 7.18
CA ILE A 136 -0.61 10.96 8.42
C ILE A 136 -0.50 12.05 9.49
N CYS A 137 0.70 12.54 9.78
CA CYS A 137 0.93 13.54 10.83
C CYS A 137 0.24 14.87 10.52
N THR A 138 0.30 15.37 9.27
CA THR A 138 -0.34 16.63 8.89
C THR A 138 -1.86 16.55 9.00
N ILE A 139 -2.46 15.47 8.48
CA ILE A 139 -3.92 15.33 8.47
C ILE A 139 -4.44 15.00 9.86
N ALA A 140 -3.78 14.10 10.60
CA ALA A 140 -4.17 13.82 11.98
C ALA A 140 -3.99 15.03 12.89
N GLY A 141 -2.95 15.85 12.68
CA GLY A 141 -2.74 17.11 13.39
C GLY A 141 -3.87 18.09 13.12
N TYR A 142 -4.24 18.29 11.85
CA TYR A 142 -5.40 19.10 11.48
C TYR A 142 -6.70 18.56 12.08
N GLN A 143 -6.99 17.27 11.92
CA GLN A 143 -8.22 16.62 12.42
C GLN A 143 -8.35 16.72 13.93
N THR A 144 -7.25 16.51 14.67
CA THR A 144 -7.22 16.69 16.13
C THR A 144 -7.48 18.15 16.49
N LEU A 145 -6.77 19.09 15.84
CA LEU A 145 -6.90 20.51 16.12
C LEU A 145 -8.31 21.02 15.87
N ILE A 146 -8.91 20.71 14.71
CA ILE A 146 -10.26 21.18 14.39
C ILE A 146 -11.30 20.58 15.35
N THR A 147 -11.12 19.32 15.76
CA THR A 147 -12.05 18.67 16.70
C THR A 147 -11.93 19.24 18.11
N LEU A 148 -10.72 19.59 18.56
CA LEU A 148 -10.51 20.31 19.83
C LEU A 148 -11.06 21.75 19.78
N LEU A 149 -10.90 22.44 18.65
CA LEU A 149 -11.49 23.77 18.45
C LEU A 149 -13.02 23.69 18.42
N MET A 150 -13.59 22.66 17.79
CA MET A 150 -15.03 22.38 17.86
C MET A 150 -15.46 22.12 19.30
N GLU A 151 -14.70 21.33 20.06
CA GLU A 151 -15.04 21.06 21.46
C GLU A 151 -15.10 22.35 22.29
N ARG A 152 -14.14 23.27 22.09
CA ARG A 152 -14.03 24.50 22.87
C ARG A 152 -14.92 25.65 22.40
N PHE A 153 -15.05 25.83 21.08
CA PHE A 153 -15.71 27.01 20.49
C PHE A 153 -16.97 26.65 19.67
N GLY A 154 -17.24 25.37 19.43
CA GLY A 154 -18.35 24.93 18.58
C GLY A 154 -19.72 25.40 19.06
N ALA A 155 -19.96 25.44 20.38
CA ALA A 155 -21.21 25.95 20.95
C ALA A 155 -21.45 27.42 20.57
N SER A 156 -20.40 28.24 20.57
CA SER A 156 -20.46 29.65 20.19
C SER A 156 -20.59 29.84 18.67
N TRP A 157 -19.88 29.04 17.86
CA TRP A 157 -19.88 29.17 16.41
C TRP A 157 -21.22 28.77 15.77
N PHE A 158 -21.94 27.84 16.40
CA PHE A 158 -23.18 27.27 15.85
C PHE A 158 -24.45 27.65 16.63
N ASP A 159 -24.33 28.61 17.55
CA ASP A 159 -25.41 29.12 18.40
C ASP A 159 -26.24 28.00 19.04
N VAL A 160 -25.54 27.06 19.68
CA VAL A 160 -26.19 25.93 20.34
C VAL A 160 -26.65 26.38 21.73
N ALA A 161 -27.97 26.49 21.90
CA ALA A 161 -28.57 26.81 23.19
C ALA A 161 -28.30 25.67 24.20
N GLY A 162 -27.30 25.86 25.05
CA GLY A 162 -26.86 24.90 26.06
C GLY A 162 -25.33 24.89 26.19
N ALA A 163 -24.84 24.87 27.42
CA ALA A 163 -23.41 24.93 27.74
C ALA A 163 -22.58 23.82 27.08
N GLU A 164 -21.25 23.99 27.14
CA GLU A 164 -20.23 22.97 26.84
C GLU A 164 -20.66 21.62 27.44
N GLY A 165 -20.78 20.58 26.59
CA GLY A 165 -21.24 19.24 27.00
C GLY A 165 -22.71 18.89 26.69
N SER A 166 -23.48 19.77 26.03
CA SER A 166 -24.79 19.39 25.49
C SER A 166 -24.69 18.30 24.42
N ARG A 167 -25.69 17.42 24.34
CA ARG A 167 -25.78 16.36 23.31
C ARG A 167 -25.73 16.91 21.87
N ALA A 168 -26.28 18.10 21.64
CA ALA A 168 -26.21 18.77 20.35
C ALA A 168 -24.78 19.22 19.99
N HIS A 169 -24.01 19.70 20.98
CA HIS A 169 -22.61 20.06 20.82
C HIS A 169 -21.74 18.84 20.47
N GLY A 170 -21.89 17.75 21.23
CA GLY A 170 -21.19 16.49 20.94
C GLY A 170 -21.53 15.93 19.55
N THR A 171 -22.75 16.21 19.04
CA THR A 171 -23.11 15.83 17.66
C THR A 171 -22.36 16.63 16.62
N LEU A 172 -22.14 17.93 16.82
CA LEU A 172 -21.34 18.77 15.91
C LEU A 172 -19.89 18.28 15.86
N VAL A 173 -19.30 18.03 17.02
CA VAL A 173 -17.92 17.52 17.15
C VAL A 173 -17.78 16.18 16.44
N PHE A 174 -18.70 15.24 16.69
CA PHE A 174 -18.76 13.95 16.01
C PHE A 174 -18.91 14.09 14.49
N ASN A 175 -19.80 14.97 14.03
CA ASN A 175 -20.08 15.12 12.61
C ASN A 175 -18.89 15.74 11.85
N VAL A 176 -18.23 16.76 12.42
CA VAL A 176 -17.00 17.32 11.85
C VAL A 176 -15.90 16.28 11.80
N PHE A 177 -15.74 15.48 12.86
CA PHE A 177 -14.74 14.41 12.88
C PHE A 177 -14.99 13.39 11.75
N LEU A 178 -16.20 12.86 11.63
CA LEU A 178 -16.52 11.87 10.60
C LEU A 178 -16.50 12.41 9.18
N LEU A 179 -17.03 13.61 8.95
CA LEU A 179 -16.94 14.24 7.63
C LEU A 179 -15.47 14.47 7.23
N SER A 180 -14.60 14.80 8.18
CA SER A 180 -13.15 14.94 7.92
C SER A 180 -12.54 13.60 7.52
N VAL A 181 -12.96 12.47 8.12
CA VAL A 181 -12.54 11.12 7.68
C VAL A 181 -12.99 10.83 6.26
N ILE A 182 -14.26 11.15 5.91
CA ILE A 182 -14.79 10.95 4.55
C ILE A 182 -13.98 11.79 3.54
N PHE A 183 -13.68 13.06 3.83
CA PHE A 183 -12.84 13.87 2.95
C PHE A 183 -11.40 13.38 2.91
N HIS A 184 -10.87 12.87 4.02
CA HIS A 184 -9.53 12.28 4.05
C HIS A 184 -9.41 11.06 3.13
N MET A 185 -10.49 10.30 2.88
CA MET A 185 -10.47 9.20 1.90
C MET A 185 -9.95 9.63 0.52
N PHE A 186 -10.28 10.86 0.07
CA PHE A 186 -9.77 11.39 -1.20
C PHE A 186 -8.26 11.64 -1.16
N ASN A 187 -7.74 12.14 -0.03
CA ASN A 187 -6.30 12.29 0.17
C ASN A 187 -5.59 10.95 0.31
N ALA A 188 -6.24 9.95 0.92
CA ALA A 188 -5.68 8.60 1.09
C ALA A 188 -5.51 7.86 -0.24
N ARG A 189 -6.25 8.24 -1.30
CA ARG A 189 -6.12 7.63 -2.63
C ARG A 189 -4.76 7.82 -3.29
N LYS A 190 -4.05 8.91 -2.99
CA LYS A 190 -2.73 9.17 -3.58
C LYS A 190 -1.63 9.04 -2.52
N LEU A 191 -0.68 8.15 -2.80
CA LEU A 191 0.43 7.78 -1.90
C LEU A 191 1.73 8.53 -2.17
N TYR A 192 1.92 8.99 -3.41
CA TYR A 192 3.20 9.53 -3.91
C TYR A 192 3.10 11.05 -4.11
N GLU A 193 3.75 11.60 -5.15
CA GLU A 193 3.84 13.05 -5.41
C GLU A 193 2.62 13.64 -6.14
N GLU A 194 1.57 12.85 -6.32
CA GLU A 194 0.41 13.26 -7.10
C GLU A 194 -0.37 14.35 -6.33
N LEU A 195 -0.35 15.60 -6.81
CA LEU A 195 -1.04 16.71 -6.14
C LEU A 195 -2.56 16.63 -6.28
N ASN A 196 -3.06 16.14 -7.42
CA ASN A 196 -4.48 16.09 -7.72
C ASN A 196 -5.15 14.86 -7.10
N CYS A 197 -5.82 15.04 -5.96
CA CYS A 197 -6.62 13.98 -5.32
C CYS A 197 -7.86 13.55 -6.13
N PHE A 198 -8.32 14.41 -7.06
CA PHE A 198 -9.45 14.14 -7.96
C PHE A 198 -9.06 13.50 -9.29
N GLU A 199 -7.77 13.30 -9.56
CA GLU A 199 -7.33 12.73 -10.83
C GLU A 199 -7.82 11.29 -10.99
N GLY A 200 -8.47 11.01 -12.13
CA GLY A 200 -8.99 9.67 -12.46
C GLY A 200 -10.20 9.23 -11.64
N LEU A 201 -10.90 10.17 -10.95
CA LEU A 201 -12.06 9.85 -10.12
C LEU A 201 -13.17 9.12 -10.89
N TRP A 202 -13.50 9.63 -12.08
CA TRP A 202 -14.65 9.18 -12.87
C TRP A 202 -14.32 8.05 -13.84
N GLU A 203 -13.07 7.95 -14.27
CA GLU A 203 -12.62 6.98 -15.26
C GLU A 203 -12.21 5.65 -14.61
N ARG A 204 -11.41 5.70 -13.54
CA ARG A 204 -10.78 4.52 -12.91
C ARG A 204 -11.43 4.08 -11.60
N SER A 205 -12.16 4.97 -10.92
CA SER A 205 -12.55 4.75 -9.52
C SER A 205 -14.02 5.04 -9.27
N LYS A 206 -14.89 4.60 -10.18
CA LYS A 206 -16.36 4.77 -10.06
C LYS A 206 -16.89 4.13 -8.77
N THR A 207 -16.43 2.94 -8.43
CA THR A 207 -16.79 2.23 -7.19
C THR A 207 -16.44 3.04 -5.95
N PHE A 208 -15.27 3.69 -5.93
CA PHE A 208 -14.87 4.57 -4.83
C PHE A 208 -15.84 5.75 -4.67
N VAL A 209 -16.23 6.41 -5.77
CA VAL A 209 -17.18 7.53 -5.72
C VAL A 209 -18.53 7.08 -5.18
N VAL A 210 -19.05 5.95 -5.66
CA VAL A 210 -20.31 5.38 -5.18
C VAL A 210 -20.25 5.11 -3.67
N ILE A 211 -19.16 4.52 -3.19
CA ILE A 211 -19.00 4.23 -1.76
C ILE A 211 -18.86 5.51 -0.94
N VAL A 212 -18.09 6.51 -1.38
CA VAL A 212 -17.96 7.79 -0.67
C VAL A 212 -19.28 8.53 -0.56
N VAL A 213 -20.04 8.61 -1.66
CA VAL A 213 -21.39 9.19 -1.65
C VAL A 213 -22.31 8.38 -0.74
N GLY A 214 -22.22 7.05 -0.79
CA GLY A 214 -22.91 6.15 0.14
C GLY A 214 -22.58 6.42 1.60
N CYS A 215 -21.30 6.60 1.95
CA CYS A 215 -20.84 6.94 3.29
C CYS A 215 -21.38 8.30 3.76
N PHE A 216 -21.40 9.31 2.87
CA PHE A 216 -21.95 10.62 3.20
C PHE A 216 -23.46 10.55 3.44
N LEU A 217 -24.22 9.87 2.58
CA LEU A 217 -25.66 9.67 2.75
C LEU A 217 -25.96 8.84 4.01
N PHE A 218 -25.15 7.82 4.28
CA PHE A 218 -25.26 7.01 5.49
C PHE A 218 -24.99 7.83 6.74
N GLN A 219 -24.02 8.75 6.69
CA GLN A 219 -23.76 9.69 7.79
C GLN A 219 -24.93 10.65 8.02
N VAL A 220 -25.54 11.19 6.96
CA VAL A 220 -26.75 12.03 7.07
C VAL A 220 -27.89 11.22 7.68
N PHE A 221 -28.14 10.01 7.19
CA PHE A 221 -29.16 9.12 7.74
C PHE A 221 -28.90 8.78 9.22
N ALA A 222 -27.65 8.50 9.58
CA ALA A 222 -27.26 8.17 10.95
C ALA A 222 -27.52 9.32 11.94
N VAL A 223 -27.19 10.55 11.56
CA VAL A 223 -27.40 11.73 12.41
C VAL A 223 -28.88 12.08 12.55
N GLU A 224 -29.66 11.96 11.47
CA GLU A 224 -31.08 12.35 11.49
C GLU A 224 -32.00 11.26 12.10
N MET A 225 -31.68 9.98 11.91
CA MET A 225 -32.59 8.86 12.27
C MET A 225 -32.07 7.95 13.38
N LEU A 226 -30.74 7.85 13.60
CA LEU A 226 -30.14 6.91 14.58
C LEU A 226 -29.72 7.62 15.89
N GLY A 227 -30.38 8.73 16.25
CA GLY A 227 -30.03 9.56 17.40
C GLY A 227 -29.91 8.82 18.74
N SER A 228 -30.81 7.86 19.01
CA SER A 228 -30.78 7.07 20.26
C SER A 228 -29.62 6.07 20.32
N LEU A 229 -29.22 5.50 19.18
CA LEU A 229 -28.14 4.51 19.09
C LEU A 229 -26.78 5.19 19.21
N ILE A 230 -26.55 6.27 18.45
CA ILE A 230 -25.25 6.93 18.34
C ILE A 230 -25.08 8.06 19.38
N GLN A 231 -26.13 8.33 20.17
CA GLN A 231 -26.20 9.44 21.12
C GLN A 231 -26.03 10.81 20.45
N VAL A 232 -26.73 11.01 19.33
CA VAL A 232 -26.68 12.22 18.50
C VAL A 232 -28.05 12.87 18.36
N VAL A 233 -28.07 14.16 18.03
CA VAL A 233 -29.29 14.96 17.82
C VAL A 233 -29.32 15.46 16.37
N PRO A 234 -30.49 15.46 15.70
CA PRO A 234 -30.64 16.03 14.36
C PRO A 234 -30.05 17.43 14.24
N LEU A 235 -29.29 17.66 13.16
CA LEU A 235 -28.58 18.92 12.92
C LEU A 235 -29.40 19.82 12.00
N ARG A 236 -29.38 21.13 12.27
CA ARG A 236 -30.02 22.11 11.37
C ARG A 236 -29.19 22.29 10.09
N GLY A 237 -29.82 22.72 9.00
CA GLY A 237 -29.16 22.86 7.70
C GLY A 237 -27.89 23.75 7.71
N TYR A 238 -27.89 24.84 8.48
CA TYR A 238 -26.70 25.70 8.61
C TYR A 238 -25.56 25.02 9.39
N GLN A 239 -25.88 24.16 10.35
CA GLN A 239 -24.91 23.39 11.12
C GLN A 239 -24.25 22.35 10.22
N TRP A 240 -25.05 21.62 9.42
CA TRP A 240 -24.55 20.72 8.39
C TRP A 240 -23.59 21.41 7.42
N PHE A 241 -23.98 22.59 6.90
CA PHE A 241 -23.13 23.36 5.99
C PHE A 241 -21.79 23.74 6.63
N GLY A 242 -21.81 24.24 7.87
CA GLY A 242 -20.58 24.58 8.58
C GLY A 242 -19.70 23.36 8.87
N CYS A 243 -20.28 22.21 9.25
CA CYS A 243 -19.52 20.99 9.42
C CYS A 243 -18.83 20.56 8.11
N VAL A 244 -19.56 20.56 7.00
CA VAL A 244 -19.00 20.23 5.67
C VAL A 244 -17.90 21.21 5.27
N ALA A 245 -18.12 22.51 5.47
CA ALA A 245 -17.14 23.55 5.12
C ALA A 245 -15.83 23.39 5.88
N LEU A 246 -15.90 23.09 7.18
CA LEU A 246 -14.71 22.84 8.00
C LEU A 246 -14.02 21.56 7.55
N SER A 247 -14.77 20.47 7.38
CA SER A 247 -14.18 19.18 6.98
C SER A 247 -13.58 19.18 5.58
N LEU A 248 -14.05 20.04 4.66
CA LEU A 248 -13.44 20.24 3.34
C LEU A 248 -12.00 20.74 3.42
N LEU A 249 -11.62 21.48 4.47
CA LEU A 249 -10.24 21.93 4.67
C LEU A 249 -9.28 20.76 4.84
N THR A 250 -9.76 19.57 5.22
CA THR A 250 -8.95 18.33 5.25
C THR A 250 -8.31 18.05 3.89
N LEU A 251 -9.02 18.34 2.79
CA LEU A 251 -8.48 18.20 1.43
C LEU A 251 -7.29 19.13 1.20
N VAL A 252 -7.40 20.38 1.65
CA VAL A 252 -6.34 21.39 1.55
C VAL A 252 -5.11 20.94 2.35
N PHE A 253 -5.29 20.47 3.59
CA PHE A 253 -4.17 19.97 4.39
C PHE A 253 -3.49 18.74 3.79
N GLY A 254 -4.20 17.91 3.05
CA GLY A 254 -3.60 16.81 2.28
C GLY A 254 -2.80 17.28 1.07
N VAL A 255 -3.15 18.41 0.45
CA VAL A 255 -2.30 19.03 -0.58
C VAL A 255 -1.06 19.64 0.08
N VAL A 256 -1.23 20.33 1.21
CA VAL A 256 -0.12 20.92 1.97
C VAL A 256 0.90 19.86 2.39
N SER A 257 0.46 18.68 2.85
CA SER A 257 1.38 17.60 3.22
C SER A 257 2.22 17.09 2.04
N ARG A 258 1.73 17.23 0.81
CA ARG A 258 2.44 16.79 -0.41
C ARG A 258 3.40 17.84 -0.95
N LEU A 259 3.23 19.11 -0.59
CA LEU A 259 4.16 20.19 -0.94
C LEU A 259 5.48 20.11 -0.18
N VAL A 260 5.52 19.36 0.93
CA VAL A 260 6.76 19.13 1.68
C VAL A 260 7.70 18.25 0.83
N PRO A 261 8.86 18.77 0.38
CA PRO A 261 9.81 17.97 -0.37
C PRO A 261 10.43 16.94 0.57
N LEU A 262 10.14 15.67 0.33
CA LEU A 262 10.70 14.55 1.09
C LEU A 262 11.39 13.61 0.12
N GLU A 263 12.71 13.51 0.24
CA GLU A 263 13.44 12.41 -0.38
C GLU A 263 13.19 11.14 0.44
N GLU A 264 12.64 10.12 -0.22
CA GLU A 264 12.65 8.78 0.37
C GLU A 264 14.10 8.30 0.46
N PRO A 265 14.56 7.81 1.63
CA PRO A 265 15.91 7.30 1.75
C PRO A 265 16.10 6.18 0.73
N GLN A 266 17.01 6.40 -0.21
CA GLN A 266 17.42 5.35 -1.13
C GLN A 266 18.05 4.26 -0.27
N LEU A 267 17.36 3.13 -0.14
CA LEU A 267 17.92 1.96 0.51
C LEU A 267 19.21 1.59 -0.24
N PRO A 268 20.33 1.36 0.46
CA PRO A 268 21.62 1.07 -0.17
C PRO A 268 21.61 -0.38 -0.67
N GLU A 269 20.91 -0.68 -1.76
CA GLU A 269 20.55 -2.07 -2.13
C GLU A 269 21.09 -2.52 -3.49
N VAL A 270 22.22 -1.98 -3.93
CA VAL A 270 23.03 -2.66 -4.97
C VAL A 270 24.49 -2.80 -4.52
N GLU A 271 25.09 -1.75 -3.98
CA GLU A 271 26.50 -1.79 -3.55
C GLU A 271 26.76 -2.65 -2.31
N ALA A 272 25.78 -2.76 -1.39
CA ALA A 272 25.91 -3.61 -0.21
C ALA A 272 25.81 -5.10 -0.56
N GLU A 273 24.88 -5.50 -1.42
CA GLU A 273 24.79 -6.88 -1.92
C GLU A 273 26.01 -7.24 -2.78
N ILE A 274 26.52 -6.32 -3.61
CA ILE A 274 27.76 -6.50 -4.39
C ILE A 274 28.99 -6.70 -3.49
N LYS A 275 29.01 -6.11 -2.29
CA LYS A 275 30.14 -6.20 -1.36
C LYS A 275 30.27 -7.59 -0.72
N ASP A 276 29.14 -8.28 -0.54
CA ASP A 276 29.04 -9.63 0.01
C ASP A 276 29.12 -10.74 -1.06
N MET A 277 29.21 -10.37 -2.35
CA MET A 277 29.45 -11.31 -3.45
C MET A 277 30.89 -11.86 -3.42
N ASP A 278 31.04 -13.10 -3.91
CA ASP A 278 32.34 -13.72 -4.17
C ASP A 278 33.24 -12.80 -5.05
N PRO A 279 34.57 -12.75 -4.85
CA PRO A 279 35.44 -11.74 -5.45
C PRO A 279 35.38 -11.67 -6.98
N GLU A 280 35.13 -12.81 -7.64
CA GLU A 280 34.95 -12.87 -9.10
C GLU A 280 33.59 -12.31 -9.53
N ALA A 281 32.52 -12.70 -8.85
CA ALA A 281 31.17 -12.20 -9.12
C ALA A 281 31.09 -10.68 -8.91
N ARG A 282 31.80 -10.16 -7.91
CA ARG A 282 31.94 -8.72 -7.66
C ARG A 282 32.68 -7.97 -8.78
N ARG A 283 33.75 -8.55 -9.35
CA ARG A 283 34.48 -7.94 -10.48
C ARG A 283 33.63 -7.92 -11.74
N VAL A 284 32.96 -9.02 -12.05
CA VAL A 284 32.06 -9.10 -13.20
C VAL A 284 30.93 -8.10 -13.04
N ALA A 285 30.34 -8.03 -11.83
CA ALA A 285 29.31 -7.07 -11.50
C ALA A 285 29.76 -5.63 -11.77
N MET A 286 30.88 -5.20 -11.18
CA MET A 286 31.40 -3.84 -11.37
C MET A 286 31.76 -3.53 -12.81
N LYS A 287 32.38 -4.48 -13.54
CA LYS A 287 32.71 -4.30 -14.95
C LYS A 287 31.45 -4.07 -15.79
N LEU A 288 30.41 -4.87 -15.55
CA LEU A 288 29.14 -4.76 -16.24
C LEU A 288 28.44 -3.42 -15.92
N THR A 289 28.45 -2.97 -14.65
CA THR A 289 27.87 -1.67 -14.28
C THR A 289 28.57 -0.53 -15.01
N THR A 290 29.91 -0.60 -15.09
CA THR A 290 30.75 0.38 -15.79
C THR A 290 30.46 0.38 -17.29
N ASP A 291 30.39 -0.80 -17.92
CA ASP A 291 30.09 -0.93 -19.35
C ASP A 291 28.70 -0.37 -19.69
N VAL A 292 27.70 -0.61 -18.83
CA VAL A 292 26.36 -0.05 -18.98
C VAL A 292 26.35 1.47 -18.83
N GLU A 293 27.09 2.05 -17.88
CA GLU A 293 27.19 3.51 -17.72
C GLU A 293 27.90 4.20 -18.91
N VAL A 294 28.93 3.57 -19.45
CA VAL A 294 29.67 4.07 -20.62
C VAL A 294 28.80 4.00 -21.89
N HIS A 295 27.98 2.96 -22.03
CA HIS A 295 27.06 2.85 -23.18
C HIS A 295 25.83 3.76 -23.04
N ALA A 296 25.36 3.95 -21.81
CA ALA A 296 24.26 4.85 -21.48
C ALA A 296 24.56 6.33 -21.79
N THR A 297 25.79 6.78 -21.49
CA THR A 297 26.22 8.17 -21.73
C THR A 297 26.41 8.49 -23.22
N ARG A 298 26.64 7.48 -24.07
CA ARG A 298 26.82 7.66 -25.52
C ARG A 298 25.52 7.77 -26.34
N GLN A 299 24.39 7.27 -25.84
CA GLN A 299 23.17 7.13 -26.66
C GLN A 299 21.96 7.95 -26.19
N GLY A 300 22.06 8.77 -25.14
CA GLY A 300 20.95 9.66 -24.73
C GLY A 300 19.64 8.94 -24.38
N ALA A 301 19.70 7.66 -23.99
CA ALA A 301 18.54 6.79 -23.86
C ALA A 301 18.24 6.45 -22.39
N GLY A 302 17.48 7.31 -21.71
CA GLY A 302 17.05 7.08 -20.32
C GLY A 302 16.17 5.82 -20.13
N LEU A 303 15.48 5.37 -21.18
CA LEU A 303 14.64 4.16 -21.18
C LEU A 303 15.46 2.88 -21.39
N ASP A 304 16.44 2.89 -22.31
CA ASP A 304 17.32 1.75 -22.56
C ASP A 304 18.31 1.53 -21.40
N LEU A 305 18.61 2.57 -20.64
CA LEU A 305 19.43 2.52 -19.42
C LEU A 305 18.74 1.70 -18.32
N GLN A 306 17.42 1.84 -18.16
CA GLN A 306 16.65 1.03 -17.23
C GLN A 306 16.51 -0.43 -17.71
N PHE A 307 16.35 -0.62 -19.01
CA PHE A 307 16.29 -1.95 -19.62
C PHE A 307 17.64 -2.68 -19.50
N GLY A 308 18.75 -1.99 -19.75
CA GLY A 308 20.11 -2.47 -19.58
C GLY A 308 20.43 -2.82 -18.13
N ARG A 309 20.05 -1.96 -17.16
CA ARG A 309 20.18 -2.26 -15.73
C ARG A 309 19.36 -3.49 -15.30
N ARG A 310 18.17 -3.71 -15.89
CA ARG A 310 17.35 -4.91 -15.64
C ARG A 310 17.96 -6.18 -16.25
N LEU A 311 18.47 -6.11 -17.48
CA LEU A 311 19.16 -7.22 -18.14
C LEU A 311 20.46 -7.59 -17.40
N LEU A 312 21.19 -6.59 -16.94
CA LEU A 312 22.40 -6.73 -16.12
C LEU A 312 22.09 -7.39 -14.77
N ALA A 313 21.05 -6.93 -14.06
CA ALA A 313 20.59 -7.58 -12.84
C ALA A 313 20.14 -9.03 -13.09
N GLN A 314 19.47 -9.31 -14.22
CA GLN A 314 19.07 -10.67 -14.61
C GLN A 314 20.27 -11.57 -14.95
N ALA A 315 21.30 -11.04 -15.63
CA ALA A 315 22.53 -11.75 -15.95
C ALA A 315 23.37 -12.05 -14.70
N MET A 316 23.49 -11.07 -13.79
CA MET A 316 24.08 -11.27 -12.45
C MET A 316 23.34 -12.36 -11.68
N TRP A 317 22.01 -12.37 -11.75
CA TRP A 317 21.18 -13.39 -11.10
C TRP A 317 21.17 -14.76 -11.79
N GLN A 318 21.67 -14.86 -13.01
CA GLN A 318 21.97 -16.14 -13.66
C GLN A 318 23.35 -16.65 -13.26
N GLN A 319 24.37 -15.79 -13.20
CA GLN A 319 25.72 -16.20 -12.79
C GLN A 319 25.81 -16.59 -11.30
N VAL A 320 25.16 -15.84 -10.40
CA VAL A 320 25.08 -16.20 -8.97
C VAL A 320 24.38 -17.55 -8.78
N ARG A 321 23.40 -17.86 -9.63
CA ARG A 321 22.68 -19.13 -9.64
C ARG A 321 23.54 -20.29 -10.14
N GLU A 322 24.40 -20.04 -11.12
CA GLU A 322 25.39 -21.03 -11.59
C GLU A 322 26.47 -21.33 -10.54
N HIS A 323 26.73 -20.42 -9.60
CA HIS A 323 27.74 -20.61 -8.54
C HIS A 323 27.16 -21.12 -7.20
N HIS A 324 25.87 -20.92 -6.92
CA HIS A 324 25.21 -21.49 -5.72
C HIS A 324 24.50 -22.83 -5.94
N LEU A 325 24.37 -23.30 -7.18
CA LEU A 325 24.09 -24.71 -7.44
C LEU A 325 25.41 -25.46 -7.46
N THR A 326 25.66 -26.32 -6.46
CA THR A 326 26.88 -27.15 -6.42
C THR A 326 27.07 -27.82 -7.78
N VAL A 327 28.11 -27.46 -8.53
CA VAL A 327 28.40 -27.93 -9.90
C VAL A 327 28.34 -29.46 -10.01
N LYS A 328 28.60 -30.17 -8.91
CA LYS A 328 28.41 -31.63 -8.77
C LYS A 328 26.97 -32.09 -8.99
N SER A 329 25.97 -31.39 -8.46
CA SER A 329 24.54 -31.73 -8.61
C SER A 329 24.09 -31.53 -10.06
N VAL A 330 24.44 -30.40 -10.68
CA VAL A 330 24.13 -30.11 -12.08
C VAL A 330 24.81 -31.11 -13.02
N ASN A 331 26.08 -31.44 -12.78
CA ASN A 331 26.79 -32.45 -13.56
C ASN A 331 26.25 -33.88 -13.33
N ALA A 332 25.77 -34.20 -12.13
CA ALA A 332 25.10 -35.46 -11.84
C ALA A 332 23.76 -35.57 -12.59
N PHE A 333 22.96 -34.51 -12.64
CA PHE A 333 21.72 -34.46 -13.43
C PHE A 333 21.98 -34.51 -14.94
N ARG A 334 23.06 -33.86 -15.41
CA ARG A 334 23.47 -33.91 -16.83
C ARG A 334 23.87 -35.33 -17.23
N ARG A 335 24.58 -36.06 -16.37
CA ARG A 335 24.95 -37.47 -16.58
C ARG A 335 23.73 -38.40 -16.53
N ALA A 336 22.88 -38.27 -15.50
CA ALA A 336 21.67 -39.07 -15.39
C ALA A 336 20.71 -38.91 -16.60
N ARG A 337 20.70 -37.73 -17.22
CA ARG A 337 19.95 -37.46 -18.46
C ARG A 337 20.57 -38.10 -19.71
N VAL A 338 21.90 -38.14 -19.80
CA VAL A 338 22.61 -38.84 -20.88
C VAL A 338 22.39 -40.35 -20.79
N ASP A 339 22.36 -40.87 -19.57
CA ASP A 339 22.25 -42.31 -19.30
C ASP A 339 20.79 -42.83 -19.28
N ARG A 340 19.80 -41.94 -19.40
CA ARG A 340 18.34 -42.23 -19.29
C ARG A 340 17.92 -43.00 -18.04
N ASP A 341 18.72 -42.98 -16.98
CA ASP A 341 18.46 -43.78 -15.77
C ASP A 341 18.17 -42.90 -14.55
N MET A 342 16.90 -42.47 -14.46
CA MET A 342 16.34 -41.71 -13.34
C MET A 342 15.94 -42.60 -12.15
N HIS A 343 16.16 -43.92 -12.22
CA HIS A 343 15.75 -44.88 -11.18
C HIS A 343 16.91 -45.36 -10.29
N THR A 344 18.15 -45.00 -10.60
CA THR A 344 19.31 -45.37 -9.79
C THR A 344 19.23 -44.83 -8.37
N SER A 345 19.77 -45.62 -7.43
CA SER A 345 19.86 -45.29 -6.00
C SER A 345 20.57 -43.96 -5.75
N VAL A 346 21.50 -43.56 -6.62
CA VAL A 346 22.25 -42.31 -6.54
C VAL A 346 21.34 -41.09 -6.73
N SER A 347 20.45 -41.12 -7.74
CA SER A 347 19.45 -40.06 -7.93
C SER A 347 18.50 -39.95 -6.73
N LYS A 348 18.02 -41.09 -6.20
CA LYS A 348 17.13 -41.11 -5.03
C LYS A 348 17.81 -40.62 -3.75
N ASP A 349 19.09 -40.95 -3.55
CA ASP A 349 19.88 -40.49 -2.40
C ASP A 349 20.18 -38.98 -2.48
N ILE A 350 20.41 -38.44 -3.68
CA ILE A 350 20.53 -36.99 -3.90
C ILE A 350 19.20 -36.27 -3.60
N TYR A 351 18.06 -36.81 -4.04
CA TYR A 351 16.74 -36.27 -3.69
C TYR A 351 16.46 -36.36 -2.18
N GLY A 352 16.82 -37.46 -1.52
CA GLY A 352 16.66 -37.64 -0.08
C GLY A 352 17.51 -36.66 0.75
N ARG A 353 18.76 -36.43 0.33
CA ARG A 353 19.65 -35.45 1.01
C ARG A 353 19.22 -34.01 0.78
N LEU A 354 18.69 -33.68 -0.40
CA LEU A 354 18.12 -32.35 -0.67
C LEU A 354 16.81 -32.11 0.11
N ALA A 355 15.99 -33.14 0.29
CA ALA A 355 14.78 -33.06 1.11
C ALA A 355 15.07 -32.98 2.63
N ALA A 356 16.23 -33.47 3.08
CA ALA A 356 16.68 -33.39 4.48
C ALA A 356 17.51 -32.14 4.82
N ALA A 357 18.00 -31.43 3.80
CA ALA A 357 18.75 -30.17 3.93
C ALA A 357 17.89 -28.91 3.71
N MET A 358 16.63 -29.11 3.30
CA MET A 358 15.53 -28.13 3.34
C MET A 358 14.74 -28.32 4.64
#